data_AF-A0A434DDA3-F1
#
_entry.id   AF-A0A434DDA3-F1
#
_cell.length_a   1.000
_cell.length_b   1.000
_cell.length_c   1.000
_cell.angle_alpha   90.00
_cell.angle_beta   90.00
_cell.angle_gamma   90.00
#
_symmetry.space_group_name_H-M   'P 1'
#
loop_
_entity.id
_entity.type
_entity.pdbx_description
1 polymer ?
#
loop_
_entity_poly.entity_id
_entity_poly.type
_entity_poly.pdbx_seq_one_letter_code
_entity_poly.pdbx_strand_id
1 'polypeptide(L)' 'MSEQYLPSPEPLHRAISRFSSVTVLVVGDFILDRFVNGVIERISPEAPIPVLRGRGETSAMGGAGNVVSN' A
#
# COMPACT_ATOMS: atom_id res chain seq x y z
N MET A 1 -21.29 -32.97 14.16
CA MET A 1 -20.62 -31.74 14.63
C MET A 1 -19.17 -31.87 14.21
N SER A 2 -18.83 -31.36 13.01
CA SER A 2 -17.50 -31.49 12.43
C SER A 2 -16.57 -30.45 13.07
N GLU A 3 -15.64 -30.90 13.92
CA GLU A 3 -14.50 -30.09 14.31
C GLU A 3 -13.70 -29.71 13.05
N GLN A 4 -13.63 -28.41 12.77
CA GLN A 4 -12.79 -27.88 11.71
C GLN A 4 -11.33 -28.05 12.15
N TYR A 5 -10.61 -28.95 11.47
CA TYR A 5 -9.16 -29.09 11.62
C TYR A 5 -8.49 -27.78 11.19
N LEU A 6 -7.99 -27.02 12.15
CA LEU A 6 -7.08 -25.89 11.90
C LEU A 6 -5.67 -26.46 11.77
N PRO A 7 -4.96 -26.22 10.65
CA PRO A 7 -3.60 -26.71 10.49
C PRO A 7 -2.68 -26.10 11.56
N SER A 8 -1.70 -26.90 12.02
CA SER A 8 -0.67 -26.41 12.95
C SER A 8 0.01 -25.16 12.36
N PRO A 9 0.24 -24.09 13.15
CA PRO A 9 0.92 -22.88 12.70
C PRO A 9 2.45 -23.07 12.58
N GLU A 10 2.99 -24.21 13.00
CA GLU A 10 4.43 -24.47 13.03
C GLU A 10 5.13 -24.32 11.65
N PRO A 11 4.57 -24.83 10.53
CA PRO A 11 5.17 -24.63 9.21
C PRO A 11 5.22 -23.15 8.81
N LEU A 12 4.20 -22.37 9.17
CA LEU A 12 4.13 -20.94 8.88
C LEU A 12 5.20 -20.17 9.67
N HIS A 13 5.30 -20.41 10.98
CA HIS A 13 6.33 -19.79 11.81
C HIS A 13 7.73 -20.09 11.30
N ARG A 14 7.98 -21.34 10.88
CA ARG A 14 9.26 -21.75 10.30
C ARG A 14 9.55 -21.03 8.99
N ALA A 15 8.54 -20.85 8.13
CA ALA A 15 8.70 -20.10 6.88
C ALA A 15 9.02 -18.62 7.12
N ILE A 16 8.25 -17.96 8.00
CA ILE A 16 8.44 -16.54 8.35
C ILE A 16 9.82 -16.31 9.00
N SER A 17 10.24 -17.20 9.90
CA SER A 17 11.53 -17.08 10.59
C SER A 17 12.71 -17.00 9.63
N ARG A 18 12.60 -17.63 8.45
CA ARG A 18 13.64 -17.63 7.42
C ARG A 18 13.74 -16.31 6.67
N PHE A 19 12.70 -15.46 6.64
CA PHE A 19 12.69 -14.23 5.86
C PHE A 19 13.81 -13.27 6.27
N SER A 20 14.12 -13.21 7.57
CA SER A 20 15.22 -12.39 8.13
C SER A 20 16.60 -12.68 7.52
N SER A 21 16.80 -13.87 6.95
CA SER A 21 18.06 -14.30 6.33
C SER A 21 18.09 -14.13 4.80
N VAL A 22 16.98 -13.73 4.19
CA VAL A 22 16.87 -13.62 2.73
C VAL A 22 17.31 -12.23 2.30
N THR A 23 18.23 -12.18 1.33
CA THR A 23 18.59 -10.93 0.64
C THR A 23 17.82 -10.86 -0.68
N VAL A 24 17.11 -9.76 -0.91
CA VAL A 24 16.33 -9.53 -2.14
C VAL A 24 16.89 -8.33 -2.88
N LEU A 25 17.19 -8.48 -4.17
CA LEU A 25 17.53 -7.38 -5.06
C LEU A 25 16.27 -6.95 -5.82
N VAL A 26 15.88 -5.69 -5.65
CA VAL A 26 14.76 -5.08 -6.39
C VAL A 26 15.31 -4.22 -7.52
N VAL A 27 14.89 -4.50 -8.75
CA VAL A 27 15.25 -3.71 -9.94
C VAL A 27 13.97 -3.27 -10.64
N GLY A 28 13.82 -1.97 -10.85
CA GLY A 28 12.64 -1.38 -11.48
C GLY A 28 12.57 0.12 -11.17
N ASP A 29 11.47 0.73 -11.59
CA ASP A 29 11.29 2.18 -11.47
C ASP A 29 10.88 2.59 -10.06
N PHE A 30 11.56 3.62 -9.54
CA PHE A 30 11.15 4.29 -8.33
C PHE A 30 10.13 5.38 -8.65
N ILE A 31 9.00 5.37 -7.96
CA ILE A 31 7.91 6.32 -8.13
C ILE A 31 7.56 6.89 -6.75
N LEU A 32 7.08 8.14 -6.70
CA LEU A 32 6.55 8.73 -5.49
C LEU A 32 5.03 8.86 -5.61
N ASP A 33 4.30 8.17 -4.75
CA ASP A 33 2.86 8.26 -4.70
C ASP A 33 2.48 9.43 -3.77
N ARG A 34 1.87 10.48 -4.33
CA ARG A 34 1.35 11.61 -3.56
C ARG A 34 -0.16 11.53 -3.45
N PHE A 35 -0.66 11.54 -2.22
CA PHE A 35 -2.08 11.51 -1.93
C PHE A 35 -2.51 12.86 -1.40
N VAL A 36 -3.31 13.60 -2.18
CA VAL A 36 -3.93 14.85 -1.73
C VAL A 36 -5.31 14.54 -1.19
N ASN A 37 -5.55 14.88 0.07
CA ASN A 37 -6.85 14.75 0.70
C ASN A 37 -7.51 16.12 0.86
N GLY A 38 -8.84 16.15 0.91
CA GLY A 38 -9.59 17.40 0.92
C GLY A 38 -11.08 17.20 0.89
N VAL A 39 -11.81 18.29 0.72
CA VAL A 39 -13.27 18.29 0.62
C VAL A 39 -13.70 18.83 -0.74
N ILE A 40 -14.75 18.27 -1.31
CA ILE A 40 -15.41 18.78 -2.52
C ILE A 40 -16.68 19.49 -2.07
N GLU A 41 -16.72 20.81 -2.26
CA GLU A 41 -17.84 21.66 -1.81
C GLU A 41 -18.61 22.25 -2.99
N ARG A 42 -18.04 22.20 -4.21
CA ARG A 42 -18.66 22.78 -5.41
C ARG A 42 -18.23 22.09 -6.71
N ILE A 43 -19.00 22.37 -7.76
CA ILE A 43 -18.66 22.08 -9.15
C ILE A 43 -18.00 23.32 -9.78
N SER A 44 -17.08 23.12 -10.72
CA SER A 44 -16.44 24.20 -11.46
C SER A 44 -17.46 24.95 -12.35
N PRO A 45 -17.42 26.29 -12.41
CA PRO A 45 -18.24 27.04 -13.37
C PRO A 45 -17.75 26.88 -14.82
N GLU A 46 -16.49 26.49 -15.03
CA GLU A 46 -15.86 26.35 -16.36
C GLU A 46 -16.16 25.01 -17.04
N ALA A 47 -16.49 23.98 -16.26
CA ALA A 47 -16.79 22.63 -16.75
C ALA A 47 -17.50 21.81 -15.68
N PRO A 48 -18.28 20.77 -16.01
CA PRO A 48 -18.99 19.92 -15.06
C PRO A 48 -18.05 18.94 -14.32
N ILE A 49 -17.01 19.47 -13.66
CA ILE A 49 -16.02 18.72 -12.88
C ILE A 49 -15.97 19.23 -11.43
N PRO A 50 -15.77 18.35 -10.44
CA PRO A 50 -15.67 18.76 -9.03
C PRO A 50 -14.37 19.53 -8.75
N VAL A 51 -14.42 20.47 -7.81
CA VAL A 51 -13.23 21.18 -7.32
C VAL A 51 -12.86 20.66 -5.94
N LEU A 52 -11.72 19.98 -5.84
CA LEU A 52 -11.18 19.54 -4.55
C LEU A 52 -10.47 20.70 -3.84
N ARG A 53 -10.94 21.07 -2.65
CA ARG A 53 -10.20 21.93 -1.73
C ARG A 53 -9.25 21.08 -0.90
N GLY A 54 -7.97 21.06 -1.29
CA GLY A 54 -6.93 20.33 -0.58
C GLY A 54 -6.80 20.77 0.89
N ARG A 55 -6.73 19.80 1.80
CA ARG A 55 -6.52 20.00 3.25
C ARG A 55 -5.23 19.38 3.77
N GLY A 56 -4.59 18.54 2.97
CA GLY A 56 -3.31 17.93 3.31
C GLY A 56 -2.82 17.04 2.18
N GLU A 57 -1.55 16.65 2.31
CA GLU A 57 -0.95 15.65 1.46
C GLU A 57 -0.14 14.66 2.29
N THR A 58 -0.11 13.41 1.84
CA THR A 58 0.85 12.41 2.30
C THR A 58 1.59 11.88 1.09
N SER A 59 2.81 11.42 1.32
CA SER A 59 3.63 10.81 0.29
C SER A 59 4.06 9.42 0.74
N ALA A 60 4.09 8.48 -0.19
CA ALA A 60 4.57 7.13 0.02
C ALA A 60 5.49 6.70 -1.12
N MET A 61 6.37 5.75 -0.84
CA MET A 61 7.18 5.13 -1.89
C MET A 61 6.28 4.27 -2.78
N GLY A 62 6.26 4.57 -4.07
CA GLY A 62 5.55 3.83 -5.11
C GLY A 62 6.49 2.98 -5.96
N GLY A 63 5.92 2.19 -6.87
CA GLY A 63 6.69 1.33 -7.79
C GLY A 63 7.64 0.39 -7.04
N ALA A 64 8.90 0.32 -7.49
CA ALA A 64 9.95 -0.45 -6.84
C ALA A 64 10.19 -0.03 -5.38
N GLY A 65 9.89 1.23 -5.02
CA GLY A 65 9.96 1.72 -3.65
C GLY A 65 8.95 1.05 -2.72
N ASN A 66 7.73 0.79 -3.20
CA ASN A 66 6.74 0.05 -2.43
C ASN A 66 7.18 -1.41 -2.21
N VAL A 67 7.80 -2.03 -3.22
CA VAL A 67 8.31 -3.41 -3.15
C VAL A 67 9.39 -3.55 -2.07
N VAL A 68 10.30 -2.57 -1.95
CA VAL A 68 11.35 -2.55 -0.91
C VAL A 68 10.77 -2.32 0.49
N SER A 69 9.60 -1.67 0.61
CA SER A 69 8.99 -1.31 1.89
C SER A 69 8.15 -2.40 2.56
N ASN A 70 8.01 -3.58 1.93
CA ASN A 70 7.18 -4.70 2.44
C ASN A 70 7.93 -5.63 3.39
#